data_AF-A0A2T0GWD4-F1
#
_entry.id   AF-A0A2T0GWD4-F1
#
_cell.length_a   1.000
_cell.length_b   1.000
_cell.length_c   1.000
_cell.angle_alpha   90.00
_cell.angle_beta   90.00
_cell.angle_gamma   90.00
#
_symmetry.space_group_name_H-M   'P 1'
#
loop_
_entity.id
_entity.type
_entity.pdbx_description
1 polymer ?
#
loop_
_entity_poly.entity_id
_entity_poly.type
_entity_poly.pdbx_seq_one_letter_code
_entity_poly.pdbx_strand_id
1 'polypeptide(L)'
;MVRTALGSVDSGLVDEIALVLCRHSAVSSELADSAARGLLSAAETAEASARAHAATEREIRRVLNDAGGGESGREIPPSQRRQPAVETYDHDTGSSAHTAAEMLGVHI
;
A
#
# COMPACT_ATOMS: atom_id res chain seq x y z
N MET A 1 7.39 20.94 11.09
CA MET A 1 8.79 20.81 11.58
C MET A 1 8.75 20.50 13.08
N VAL A 2 9.19 19.31 13.49
CA VAL A 2 9.23 18.92 14.91
C VAL A 2 10.62 19.22 15.45
N ARG A 3 10.73 20.05 16.49
CA ARG A 3 11.99 20.29 17.20
C ARG A 3 12.18 19.18 18.22
N THR A 4 13.20 18.34 18.01
CA THR A 4 13.64 17.37 19.02
C THR A 4 14.93 17.87 19.67
N ALA A 5 15.33 17.28 20.80
CA ALA A 5 16.60 17.60 21.47
C ALA A 5 17.84 17.38 20.58
N LEU A 6 17.68 16.70 19.44
CA LEU A 6 18.73 16.36 18.47
C LEU A 6 18.70 17.25 17.21
N GLY A 7 17.76 18.19 17.09
CA GLY A 7 17.64 19.09 15.95
C GLY A 7 16.22 19.23 15.42
N SER A 8 16.07 19.89 14.27
CA SER A 8 14.79 19.96 13.57
C SER A 8 14.64 18.76 12.63
N VAL A 9 13.65 17.91 12.90
CA VAL A 9 13.31 16.81 12.01
C VAL A 9 12.18 17.26 11.10
N ASP A 10 12.27 16.92 9.81
CA ASP A 10 11.18 17.12 8.86
C ASP A 10 9.97 16.33 9.36
N SER A 11 8.87 17.03 9.64
CA SER A 11 7.64 16.40 10.11
C SER A 11 7.05 15.46 9.05
N GLY A 12 7.22 15.76 7.76
CA GLY A 12 6.74 14.90 6.68
C GLY A 12 7.50 13.58 6.62
N LEU A 13 8.81 13.61 6.82
CA LEU A 13 9.63 12.39 6.90
C LEU A 13 9.22 11.51 8.09
N VAL A 14 8.94 12.12 9.24
CA VAL A 14 8.45 11.39 10.43
C VAL A 14 7.10 10.75 10.16
N ASP A 15 6.18 11.48 9.53
CA ASP A 15 4.85 10.97 9.19
C ASP A 15 4.93 9.81 8.19
N GLU A 16 5.84 9.88 7.21
CA GLU A 16 6.04 8.82 6.22
C GLU A 16 6.65 7.56 6.84
N ILE A 17 7.66 7.71 7.70
CA ILE A 17 8.22 6.57 8.46
C ILE A 17 7.16 5.97 9.39
N ALA A 18 6.36 6.81 10.08
CA ALA A 18 5.27 6.34 10.92
C ALA A 18 4.24 5.53 10.12
N LEU A 19 3.89 5.98 8.91
CA LEU A 19 2.98 5.25 8.02
C LEU A 19 3.53 3.87 7.63
N VAL A 20 4.83 3.79 7.30
CA VAL A 20 5.49 2.51 6.99
C VAL A 20 5.43 1.56 8.19
N LEU A 21 5.70 2.05 9.39
CA LEU A 21 5.62 1.27 10.62
C LEU A 21 4.18 0.84 10.96
N CYS A 22 3.18 1.70 10.74
CA CYS A 22 1.78 1.34 10.90
C CYS A 22 1.38 0.18 9.99
N ARG A 23 1.81 0.20 8.73
CA ARG A 23 1.55 -0.92 7.79
C ARG A 23 2.23 -2.21 8.25
N HIS A 24 3.47 -2.13 8.72
CA HIS A 24 4.17 -3.31 9.27
C HIS A 24 3.45 -3.89 10.50
N SER A 25 2.93 -3.02 11.37
CA SER A 25 2.16 -3.44 12.54
C SER A 25 0.87 -4.15 12.14
N ALA A 26 0.16 -3.68 11.12
CA ALA A 26 -1.06 -4.33 10.61
C ALA A 26 -0.74 -5.74 10.09
N VAL A 27 0.29 -5.86 9.24
CA VAL A 27 0.75 -7.16 8.71
C VAL A 27 1.15 -8.12 9.83
N SER A 28 1.88 -7.63 10.83
CA SER A 28 2.29 -8.43 11.98
C SER A 28 1.08 -8.91 12.80
N SER A 29 0.04 -8.07 12.94
CA SER A 29 -1.19 -8.43 13.64
C SER A 29 -1.99 -9.50 12.90
N GLU A 30 -2.12 -9.38 11.58
CA GLU A 30 -2.79 -10.40 10.75
C GLU A 30 -2.04 -11.74 10.76
N LEU A 31 -0.70 -11.67 10.76
CA LEU A 31 0.13 -12.85 10.86
C LEU A 31 -0.03 -13.54 12.23
N ALA A 32 -0.10 -12.77 13.31
CA ALA A 32 -0.34 -13.29 14.65
C ALA A 32 -1.73 -13.94 14.78
N ASP A 33 -2.77 -13.32 14.21
CA ASP A 33 -4.12 -13.91 14.18
C ASP A 33 -4.15 -15.21 13.34
N SER A 34 -3.47 -15.23 12.20
CA SER A 34 -3.35 -16.42 11.36
C SER A 34 -2.63 -17.58 12.08
N ALA A 35 -1.56 -17.26 12.81
CA ALA A 35 -0.84 -18.24 13.63
C ALA A 35 -1.69 -18.74 14.81
N ALA A 36 -2.43 -17.85 15.48
CA ALA A 36 -3.33 -18.20 16.58
C ALA A 36 -4.48 -19.12 16.13
N ARG A 37 -4.94 -18.98 14.88
CA ARG A 37 -5.92 -19.86 14.24
C ARG A 37 -5.33 -21.17 13.72
N GLY A 38 -4.02 -21.37 13.83
CA GLY A 38 -3.33 -22.55 13.32
C GLY A 38 -3.31 -22.64 11.78
N LEU A 39 -3.52 -21.51 11.08
CA LEU A 39 -3.51 -21.47 9.61
C LEU A 39 -2.09 -21.49 9.04
N LEU A 40 -1.09 -21.20 9.86
CA LEU A 40 0.32 -21.20 9.51
C LEU A 40 1.10 -22.02 10.54
N SER A 41 2.07 -22.79 10.07
CA SER A 41 3.07 -23.40 10.94
C SER A 41 3.99 -22.33 11.54
N ALA A 42 4.71 -22.71 12.61
CA ALA A 42 5.71 -21.82 13.23
C ALA A 42 6.81 -21.40 12.23
N ALA A 43 7.20 -22.31 11.32
CA ALA A 43 8.20 -22.02 10.29
C ALA A 43 7.67 -20.99 9.27
N GLU A 44 6.45 -21.18 8.78
CA GLU A 44 5.82 -20.24 7.84
C GLU A 44 5.58 -18.86 8.48
N THR A 45 5.20 -18.84 9.75
CA THR A 45 5.04 -17.60 10.53
C THR A 45 6.37 -16.87 10.67
N ALA A 46 7.45 -17.57 11.02
CA ALA A 46 8.77 -16.98 11.14
C ALA A 46 9.28 -16.42 9.80
N GLU A 47 9.08 -17.17 8.71
CA GLU A 47 9.50 -16.74 7.38
C GLU A 47 8.69 -15.52 6.89
N ALA A 48 7.37 -15.53 7.07
CA ALA A 48 6.52 -14.40 6.73
C ALA A 48 6.87 -13.14 7.53
N SER A 49 7.14 -13.29 8.83
CA SER A 49 7.59 -12.20 9.69
C SER A 49 8.93 -11.63 9.22
N ALA A 50 9.90 -12.49 8.92
CA ALA A 50 11.21 -12.07 8.41
C ALA A 50 11.09 -11.31 7.07
N ARG A 51 10.24 -11.79 6.15
CA ARG A 51 9.97 -11.09 4.88
C ARG A 51 9.32 -9.72 5.10
N ALA A 52 8.32 -9.65 5.98
CA ALA A 52 7.65 -8.39 6.30
C ALA A 52 8.62 -7.38 6.94
N HIS A 53 9.52 -7.84 7.81
CA HIS A 53 10.56 -7.01 8.41
C HIS A 53 11.54 -6.47 7.36
N ALA A 54 12.09 -7.35 6.50
CA ALA A 54 13.01 -6.95 5.45
C ALA A 54 12.40 -5.96 4.45
N ALA A 55 11.11 -6.13 4.12
CA ALA A 55 10.38 -5.18 3.27
C ALA A 55 10.23 -3.81 3.95
N THR A 56 9.91 -3.79 5.24
CA THR A 56 9.76 -2.56 6.03
C THR A 56 11.09 -1.80 6.12
N GLU A 57 12.19 -2.50 6.40
CA GLU A 57 13.53 -1.92 6.46
C GLU A 57 13.93 -1.31 5.11
N ARG A 58 13.64 -2.00 4.00
CA ARG A 58 13.89 -1.48 2.65
C ARG A 58 13.10 -0.19 2.38
N GLU A 59 11.83 -0.15 2.78
CA GLU A 59 10.99 1.03 2.56
C GLU A 59 11.44 2.21 3.42
N ILE A 60 11.80 1.97 4.69
CA ILE A 60 12.37 3.03 5.56
C ILE A 60 13.66 3.57 4.96
N ARG A 61 14.56 2.70 4.46
CA ARG A 61 15.80 3.14 3.78
C ARG A 61 15.49 3.97 2.55
N ARG A 62 14.48 3.59 1.76
CA ARG A 62 14.05 4.35 0.59
C ARG A 62 13.55 5.74 0.98
N VAL A 63 12.65 5.82 1.96
CA VAL A 63 12.11 7.08 2.49
C VAL A 63 13.24 8.00 3.00
N LEU A 64 14.21 7.44 3.73
CA LEU A 64 15.39 8.20 4.19
C LEU A 64 16.29 8.67 3.04
N ASN A 65 16.51 7.84 2.02
CA ASN A 65 17.32 8.19 0.86
C ASN A 65 16.65 9.25 -0.02
N ASP A 66 15.32 9.16 -0.21
CA ASP A 66 14.53 10.12 -0.98
C ASP A 66 14.52 11.49 -0.28
N ALA A 67 14.50 11.53 1.06
CA ALA A 67 14.63 12.76 1.84
C ALA A 67 16.03 13.38 1.80
N GLY A 68 17.09 12.57 1.62
CA GLY A 68 18.47 13.04 1.45
C GLY A 68 18.80 13.57 0.04
N GLY A 69 17.94 13.30 -0.95
CA GLY A 69 18.13 13.70 -2.36
C GLY A 69 17.42 14.99 -2.79
N GLY A 70 16.81 15.71 -1.85
CA GLY A 70 15.95 16.89 -2.09
C GLY A 70 16.63 18.18 -2.55
N GLU A 71 17.80 18.12 -3.19
CA GLU A 71 18.41 19.23 -3.92
C GLU A 71 18.89 18.77 -5.31
N SER A 72 18.02 18.15 -6.11
CA SER A 72 18.20 18.12 -7.57
C SER A 72 16.89 17.79 -8.25
N GLY A 73 16.46 18.70 -9.13
CA GLY A 73 15.23 18.61 -9.88
C GLY A 73 15.05 17.23 -10.52
N ARG A 74 13.90 16.63 -10.26
CA ARG A 74 13.44 15.49 -11.03
C ARG A 74 12.08 15.86 -11.59
N GLU A 75 12.09 16.25 -12.86
CA GLU A 75 10.91 16.26 -13.72
C GLU A 75 10.16 14.93 -13.50
N ILE A 76 8.90 15.07 -13.12
CA ILE A 76 7.97 13.96 -12.95
C ILE A 76 7.70 13.42 -14.36
N PRO A 77 8.11 12.19 -14.72
CA PRO A 77 7.63 11.60 -15.96
C PRO A 77 6.11 11.36 -15.79
N PRO A 78 5.28 11.68 -16.80
CA PRO A 78 3.84 11.46 -16.71
C PRO A 78 3.57 9.99 -16.43
N SER A 79 2.73 9.73 -15.43
CA SER A 79 2.35 8.38 -15.05
C SER A 79 1.76 7.66 -16.26
N GLN A 80 2.39 6.55 -16.64
CA GLN A 80 1.73 5.57 -17.48
C GLN A 80 0.62 4.95 -16.64
N ARG A 81 -0.58 5.54 -16.74
CA ARG A 81 -1.82 4.89 -16.34
C ARG A 81 -1.85 3.53 -17.03
N ARG A 82 -1.55 2.48 -16.26
CA ARG A 82 -1.96 1.13 -16.63
C ARG A 82 -3.47 1.15 -16.69
N GLN A 83 -4.00 1.29 -17.90
CA GLN A 83 -5.38 0.98 -18.19
C GLN A 83 -5.65 -0.43 -17.64
N PRO A 84 -6.71 -0.67 -16.88
CA PRO A 84 -7.15 -2.04 -16.66
C PRO A 84 -7.51 -2.60 -18.04
N ALA A 85 -6.81 -3.64 -18.47
CA ALA A 85 -7.25 -4.45 -19.59
C ALA A 85 -8.57 -5.10 -19.15
N VAL A 86 -9.69 -4.49 -19.53
CA VAL A 86 -10.99 -5.13 -19.46
C VAL A 86 -10.96 -6.21 -20.54
N GLU A 87 -10.79 -7.46 -20.12
CA GLU A 87 -11.05 -8.60 -20.98
C GLU A 87 -12.56 -8.63 -21.23
N THR A 88 -12.99 -8.05 -22.35
CA THR A 88 -14.32 -8.29 -22.91
C THR A 88 -14.34 -9.73 -23.42
N TYR A 89 -14.93 -10.63 -22.64
CA TYR A 89 -15.48 -11.87 -23.16
C TYR A 89 -16.69 -11.52 -24.03
N ASP A 90 -16.57 -11.82 -25.33
CA ASP A 90 -17.67 -11.75 -26.28
C ASP A 90 -18.75 -12.74 -25.87
N HIS A 91 -19.96 -12.25 -25.61
CA HIS A 91 -21.15 -13.09 -25.72
C HIS A 91 -22.21 -12.34 -26.50
N ASP A 92 -22.26 -12.67 -27.79
CA ASP A 92 -23.41 -12.48 -28.65
C ASP A 92 -24.68 -12.95 -27.93
N THR A 93 -25.63 -12.04 -27.68
CA THR A 93 -27.10 -12.21 -27.86
C THR A 93 -27.88 -11.15 -27.06
N GLY A 94 -28.67 -10.33 -27.77
CA GLY A 94 -29.96 -9.84 -27.26
C GLY A 94 -29.98 -8.57 -26.40
N SER A 95 -30.23 -7.45 -27.07
CA SER A 95 -31.03 -6.28 -26.62
C SER A 95 -31.68 -6.36 -25.22
N SER A 96 -31.14 -5.61 -24.25
CA SER A 96 -31.89 -4.68 -23.38
C SER A 96 -30.89 -3.89 -22.53
N ALA A 97 -30.71 -2.60 -22.83
CA ALA A 97 -29.87 -1.71 -22.05
C ALA A 97 -30.59 -1.32 -20.74
N HIS A 98 -30.54 -2.18 -19.73
CA HIS A 98 -30.86 -1.76 -18.35
C HIS A 98 -29.70 -0.93 -17.81
N THR A 99 -29.94 0.37 -17.68
CA THR A 99 -28.96 1.32 -17.19
C THR A 99 -28.75 1.08 -15.69
N ALA A 100 -27.50 1.09 -15.22
CA ALA A 100 -27.11 0.81 -13.83
C ALA A 100 -27.86 1.63 -12.75
N ALA A 101 -28.48 2.74 -13.12
CA ALA A 101 -29.37 3.53 -12.27
C ALA A 101 -30.60 2.73 -11.78
N GLU A 102 -31.13 1.84 -12.63
CA GLU A 102 -32.33 1.03 -12.33
C GLU A 102 -31.99 -0.13 -11.37
N MET A 103 -30.77 -0.66 -11.44
CA MET A 103 -30.29 -1.72 -10.53
C MET A 103 -29.91 -1.20 -9.14
N LEU A 104 -29.52 0.07 -9.02
CA LEU A 104 -29.12 0.69 -7.76
C LEU A 104 -30.30 1.33 -7.00
N GLY A 105 -31.53 1.21 -7.51
CA GLY A 105 -32.74 1.69 -6.84
C GLY A 105 -32.76 3.19 -6.56
N VAL A 106 -31.95 3.97 -7.28
CA VAL A 106 -31.88 5.43 -7.11
C VAL A 106 -32.94 6.06 -8.01
N HIS A 107 -34.10 6.35 -7.44
CA HIS A 107 -35.09 7.22 -8.06
C HIS A 107 -34.69 8.68 -7.84
N ILE A 108 -34.57 9.44 -8.93
CA ILE A 108 -34.59 10.92 -8.96
C ILE A 108 -35.99 11.41 -9.30
#